data_AF-A0A3C1KE27-F1
#
_entry.id   AF-A0A3C1KE27-F1
#
_cell.length_a   1.000
_cell.length_b   1.000
_cell.length_c   1.000
_cell.angle_alpha   90.00
_cell.angle_beta   90.00
_cell.angle_gamma   90.00
#
_symmetry.space_group_name_H-M   'P 1'
#
loop_
_entity.id
_entity.type
_entity.pdbx_description
1 polymer ?
#
loop_
_entity_poly.entity_id
_entity_poly.type
_entity_poly.pdbx_seq_one_letter_code
_entity_poly.pdbx_strand_id
1 'polypeptide(L)'
;DVLEAPADTLTRALGAAMGERVWQLVRGIDAREVQTTRTEKSIGHEETFDTDIDDDAVLRAEFRRLADRVGARLRAHGVEAATVAIKVRFADFRTLSRSQTLADPTAVGQRIGAAALDMFGALERPLPVRL
;
A
#
# COMPACT_ATOMS: atom_id res chain seq x y z
N ASP A 1 -2.33 -31.89 -11.90
CA ASP A 1 -1.17 -31.04 -11.48
C ASP A 1 -1.22 -30.62 -10.01
N VAL A 2 -1.79 -29.47 -9.61
CA VAL A 2 -1.71 -29.00 -8.20
C VAL A 2 -2.46 -29.90 -7.22
N LEU A 3 -3.59 -30.48 -7.62
CA LEU A 3 -4.35 -31.44 -6.80
C LEU A 3 -3.50 -32.68 -6.42
N GLU A 4 -2.65 -33.11 -7.34
CA GLU A 4 -1.82 -34.32 -7.21
C GLU A 4 -0.46 -34.03 -6.56
N ALA A 5 -0.11 -32.75 -6.38
CA ALA A 5 1.12 -32.35 -5.73
C ALA A 5 1.13 -32.75 -4.25
N PRO A 6 2.21 -33.37 -3.73
CA PRO A 6 2.38 -33.62 -2.31
C PRO A 6 2.35 -32.30 -1.51
N ALA A 7 1.73 -32.30 -0.34
CA ALA A 7 1.62 -31.10 0.52
C ALA A 7 2.99 -30.45 0.80
N ASP A 8 4.02 -31.27 1.03
CA ASP A 8 5.39 -30.81 1.26
C ASP A 8 5.96 -30.02 0.06
N THR A 9 5.58 -30.38 -1.17
CA THR A 9 5.99 -29.64 -2.38
C THR A 9 5.38 -28.24 -2.39
N LEU A 10 4.10 -28.12 -2.03
CA LEU A 10 3.41 -26.83 -1.93
C LEU A 10 3.96 -25.98 -0.79
N THR A 11 4.25 -26.59 0.35
CA THR A 11 4.87 -25.93 1.51
C THR A 11 6.26 -25.38 1.18
N ARG A 12 7.11 -26.14 0.49
CA ARG A 12 8.43 -25.64 0.06
C ARG A 12 8.34 -24.51 -0.94
N ALA A 13 7.39 -24.56 -1.86
CA ALA A 13 7.25 -23.55 -2.91
C ALA A 13 6.58 -22.25 -2.43
N LEU A 14 5.61 -22.34 -1.52
CA LEU A 14 4.74 -21.22 -1.14
C LEU A 14 4.90 -20.79 0.33
N GLY A 15 5.66 -21.54 1.13
CA GLY A 15 5.71 -21.43 2.58
C GLY A 15 4.55 -22.19 3.26
N ALA A 16 4.71 -22.49 4.54
CA ALA A 16 3.80 -23.38 5.29
C ALA A 16 2.33 -22.92 5.25
N ALA A 17 2.07 -21.64 5.54
CA ALA A 17 0.70 -21.13 5.62
C ALA A 17 -0.03 -21.16 4.26
N MET A 18 0.66 -20.76 3.18
CA MET A 18 0.06 -20.74 1.86
C MET A 18 0.01 -22.13 1.22
N GLY A 19 1.02 -22.96 1.46
CA GLY A 19 1.08 -24.34 1.00
C GLY A 19 -0.08 -25.17 1.54
N GLU A 20 -0.31 -25.12 2.85
CA GLU A 20 -1.46 -25.76 3.50
C GLU A 20 -2.79 -25.24 2.93
N ARG A 21 -2.92 -23.91 2.82
CA ARG A 21 -4.13 -23.29 2.27
C ARG A 21 -4.44 -23.77 0.85
N VAL A 22 -3.45 -23.76 -0.04
CA VAL A 22 -3.63 -24.22 -1.43
C VAL A 22 -3.98 -25.70 -1.45
N TRP A 23 -3.32 -26.53 -0.63
CA TRP A 23 -3.58 -27.96 -0.53
C TRP A 23 -5.02 -28.29 -0.14
N GLN A 24 -5.60 -27.52 0.80
CA GLN A 24 -7.02 -27.62 1.19
C GLN A 24 -7.96 -27.13 0.07
N LEU A 25 -7.68 -25.96 -0.50
CA LEU A 25 -8.54 -25.33 -1.52
C LEU A 25 -8.69 -26.19 -2.78
N VAL A 26 -7.62 -26.82 -3.26
CA VAL A 26 -7.70 -27.71 -4.44
C VAL A 26 -8.54 -28.96 -4.19
N ARG A 27 -8.79 -29.32 -2.91
CA ARG A 27 -9.65 -30.42 -2.49
C ARG A 27 -11.07 -29.97 -2.10
N GLY A 28 -11.41 -28.70 -2.39
CA GLY A 28 -12.71 -28.13 -2.05
C GLY A 28 -12.90 -27.86 -0.56
N ILE A 29 -11.83 -27.86 0.23
CA ILE A 29 -11.89 -27.60 1.67
C ILE A 29 -11.58 -26.13 1.91
N ASP A 30 -12.60 -25.37 2.29
CA ASP A 30 -12.47 -23.97 2.71
C ASP A 30 -13.32 -23.74 3.97
N ALA A 31 -12.67 -23.73 5.13
CA ALA A 31 -13.34 -23.56 6.42
C ALA A 31 -13.62 -22.07 6.75
N ARG A 32 -13.35 -21.14 5.84
CA ARG A 32 -13.55 -19.71 6.09
C ARG A 32 -15.04 -19.38 6.11
N GLU A 33 -15.44 -18.67 7.16
CA GLU A 33 -16.79 -18.13 7.26
C GLU A 33 -16.99 -16.94 6.31
N VAL A 34 -18.25 -16.73 5.91
CA VAL A 34 -18.66 -15.53 5.19
C VAL A 34 -18.58 -14.33 6.13
N GLN A 35 -17.68 -13.39 5.83
CA GLN A 35 -17.58 -12.14 6.56
C GLN A 35 -18.52 -11.09 5.95
N THR A 36 -19.53 -10.68 6.70
CA THR A 36 -20.52 -9.66 6.29
C THR A 36 -20.08 -8.24 6.59
N THR A 37 -19.03 -8.07 7.40
CA THR A 37 -18.46 -6.76 7.76
C THR A 37 -16.97 -6.71 7.42
N ARG A 38 -16.49 -5.54 7.01
CA ARG A 38 -15.07 -5.31 6.73
C ARG A 38 -14.61 -4.01 7.38
N THR A 39 -13.75 -4.11 8.38
CA THR A 39 -13.06 -2.94 8.94
C THR A 39 -12.00 -2.46 7.96
N GLU A 40 -12.05 -1.19 7.55
CA GLU A 40 -11.03 -0.58 6.72
C GLU A 40 -9.73 -0.44 7.52
N LYS A 41 -8.66 -1.14 7.08
CA LYS A 41 -7.37 -1.17 7.77
C LYS A 41 -6.40 -0.08 7.31
N SER A 42 -6.69 0.55 6.17
CA SER A 42 -5.85 1.57 5.55
C SER A 42 -6.72 2.51 4.73
N ILE A 43 -6.47 3.82 4.82
CA ILE A 43 -7.12 4.86 4.03
C ILE A 43 -6.03 5.58 3.23
N GLY A 44 -6.18 5.63 1.90
CA GLY A 44 -5.17 6.18 1.00
C GLY A 44 -5.77 6.77 -0.28
N HIS A 45 -4.92 7.48 -1.01
CA HIS A 45 -5.15 7.94 -2.38
C HIS A 45 -3.86 7.75 -3.19
N GLU A 46 -4.01 7.35 -4.45
CA GLU A 46 -2.92 7.27 -5.43
C GLU A 46 -3.43 7.84 -6.76
N GLU A 47 -2.53 8.37 -7.58
CA GLU A 47 -2.86 8.92 -8.89
C GLU A 47 -1.82 8.47 -9.90
N THR A 48 -2.27 7.89 -11.02
CA THR A 48 -1.39 7.61 -12.15
C THR A 48 -1.42 8.83 -13.06
N PHE A 49 -0.27 9.42 -13.34
CA PHE A 49 -0.15 10.62 -14.16
C PHE A 49 -0.34 10.30 -15.65
N ASP A 50 -0.88 11.27 -16.41
CA ASP A 50 -1.04 11.15 -17.86
C ASP A 50 0.31 11.10 -18.59
N THR A 51 1.33 11.74 -18.02
CA THR A 51 2.72 11.72 -18.48
C THR A 51 3.63 11.56 -17.28
N ASP A 52 4.68 10.75 -17.41
CA ASP A 52 5.61 10.54 -16.31
C ASP A 52 6.32 11.86 -15.94
N ILE A 53 6.39 12.17 -14.64
CA ILE A 53 6.81 13.46 -14.09
C ILE A 53 8.19 13.33 -13.45
N ASP A 54 9.12 14.20 -13.83
CA ASP A 54 10.44 14.32 -13.20
C ASP A 54 10.60 15.62 -12.37
N ASP A 55 9.67 16.57 -12.55
CA ASP A 55 9.68 17.85 -11.83
C ASP A 55 9.36 17.65 -10.34
N ASP A 56 10.35 17.96 -9.49
CA ASP A 56 10.25 17.83 -8.04
C ASP A 56 9.18 18.74 -7.43
N ALA A 57 9.01 19.97 -7.94
CA ALA A 57 8.00 20.88 -7.42
C ALA A 57 6.59 20.37 -7.70
N VAL A 58 6.37 19.79 -8.89
CA VAL A 58 5.10 19.15 -9.25
C VAL A 58 4.84 17.95 -8.35
N LEU A 59 5.80 17.03 -8.21
CA LEU A 59 5.63 15.84 -7.37
C LEU A 59 5.37 16.19 -5.90
N ARG A 60 6.06 17.21 -5.35
CA ARG A 60 5.80 17.69 -3.99
C ARG A 60 4.42 18.31 -3.84
N ALA A 61 3.92 19.01 -4.85
CA ALA A 61 2.55 19.54 -4.84
C ALA A 61 1.53 18.40 -4.85
N GLU A 62 1.77 17.35 -5.63
CA GLU A 62 0.93 16.16 -5.69
C GLU A 62 0.87 15.41 -4.36
N PHE A 63 2.02 15.22 -3.68
CA PHE A 63 2.02 14.64 -2.34
C PHE A 63 1.17 15.42 -1.34
N ARG A 64 1.22 16.76 -1.36
CA ARG A 64 0.39 17.60 -0.48
C ARG A 64 -1.09 17.44 -0.82
N ARG A 65 -1.44 17.51 -2.10
CA ARG A 65 -2.83 17.33 -2.57
C ARG A 65 -3.39 15.96 -2.17
N LEU A 66 -2.62 14.89 -2.35
CA LEU A 66 -3.01 13.54 -1.93
C LEU A 66 -3.14 13.42 -0.40
N ALA A 67 -2.21 14.00 0.35
CA ALA A 67 -2.25 14.01 1.82
C ALA A 67 -3.50 14.73 2.36
N ASP A 68 -3.90 15.85 1.75
CA ASP A 68 -5.12 16.57 2.13
C ASP A 68 -6.38 15.74 1.87
N ARG A 69 -6.44 15.03 0.74
CA ARG A 69 -7.53 14.10 0.42
C ARG A 69 -7.59 12.93 1.39
N VAL A 70 -6.45 12.36 1.77
CA VAL A 70 -6.37 11.31 2.80
C VAL A 70 -6.85 11.85 4.15
N GLY A 71 -6.38 13.02 4.57
CA GLY A 71 -6.81 13.66 5.82
C GLY A 71 -8.32 13.93 5.84
N ALA A 72 -8.89 14.43 4.74
CA ALA A 72 -10.34 14.62 4.61
C ALA A 72 -11.10 13.30 4.77
N ARG A 73 -10.61 12.22 4.15
CA ARG A 73 -11.25 10.90 4.24
C ARG A 73 -11.13 10.31 5.66
N LEU A 74 -9.98 10.45 6.31
CA LEU A 74 -9.79 10.03 7.71
C LEU A 74 -10.81 10.72 8.63
N ARG A 75 -10.95 12.05 8.51
CA ARG A 75 -11.94 12.83 9.28
C ARG A 75 -13.38 12.40 8.98
N ALA A 76 -13.72 12.14 7.72
CA ALA A 76 -15.04 11.65 7.34
C ALA A 76 -15.38 10.28 7.96
N HIS A 77 -14.38 9.46 8.25
CA HIS A 77 -14.53 8.16 8.92
C HIS A 77 -14.38 8.25 10.45
N GLY A 78 -14.09 9.44 11.00
CA GLY A 78 -13.88 9.64 12.43
C GLY A 78 -12.65 8.92 12.99
N VAL A 79 -11.62 8.71 12.17
CA VAL A 79 -10.40 7.98 12.56
C VAL A 79 -9.13 8.79 12.29
N GLU A 80 -8.04 8.41 12.93
CA GLU A 80 -6.70 8.97 12.74
C GLU A 80 -5.70 7.89 12.31
N ALA A 81 -4.68 8.28 11.54
CA ALA A 81 -3.63 7.37 11.09
C ALA A 81 -2.38 7.50 11.97
N ALA A 82 -1.91 6.38 12.50
CA ALA A 82 -0.63 6.30 13.23
C ALA A 82 0.58 6.11 12.31
N THR A 83 0.38 5.49 11.15
CA THR A 83 1.44 5.22 10.17
C THR A 83 1.06 5.84 8.83
N VAL A 84 1.98 6.60 8.26
CA VAL A 84 1.89 7.15 6.90
C VAL A 84 2.76 6.30 5.99
N ALA A 85 2.24 5.96 4.80
CA ALA A 85 3.00 5.25 3.78
C ALA A 85 2.92 6.00 2.46
N ILE A 86 4.03 6.01 1.72
CA ILE A 86 4.09 6.47 0.34
C ILE A 86 4.41 5.29 -0.58
N LYS A 87 3.91 5.39 -1.80
CA LYS A 87 4.21 4.50 -2.91
C LYS A 87 4.58 5.38 -4.09
N VAL A 88 5.70 5.06 -4.74
CA VAL A 88 6.17 5.74 -5.95
C VAL A 88 6.45 4.67 -6.98
N ARG A 89 5.89 4.81 -8.18
CA ARG A 89 6.16 3.94 -9.33
C ARG A 89 6.86 4.74 -10.41
N PHE A 90 7.95 4.20 -10.94
CA PHE A 90 8.70 4.80 -12.02
C PHE A 90 8.15 4.44 -13.41
N ALA A 91 8.63 5.11 -14.45
CA ALA A 91 8.28 4.89 -15.85
C ALA A 91 8.46 3.41 -16.32
N ASP A 92 9.39 2.68 -15.71
CA ASP A 92 9.62 1.25 -15.97
C ASP A 92 8.81 0.30 -15.07
N PHE A 93 7.82 0.84 -14.36
CA PHE A 93 6.91 0.14 -13.46
C PHE A 93 7.54 -0.43 -12.18
N ARG A 94 8.84 -0.21 -11.92
CA ARG A 94 9.41 -0.48 -10.60
C ARG A 94 8.74 0.40 -9.56
N THR A 95 8.38 -0.20 -8.43
CA THR A 95 7.65 0.49 -7.34
C THR A 95 8.51 0.50 -6.08
N LEU A 96 8.66 1.68 -5.48
CA LEU A 96 9.24 1.87 -4.16
C LEU A 96 8.15 2.24 -3.16
N SER A 97 8.24 1.64 -1.98
CA SER A 97 7.37 1.97 -0.85
C SER A 97 8.19 2.33 0.37
N ARG A 98 7.73 3.33 1.12
CA ARG A 98 8.27 3.71 2.43
C ARG A 98 7.11 3.97 3.38
N SER A 99 7.35 3.72 4.67
CA SER A 99 6.38 4.01 5.71
C SER A 99 7.07 4.55 6.95
N GLN A 100 6.38 5.44 7.64
CA GLN A 100 6.82 6.03 8.89
C GLN A 100 5.67 6.01 9.88
N THR A 101 5.92 5.50 11.09
CA THR A 101 5.01 5.64 12.22
C THR A 101 5.26 6.99 12.88
N LEU A 102 4.18 7.76 13.07
CA LEU A 102 4.20 9.07 13.71
C LEU A 102 4.23 8.91 15.23
N ALA A 103 4.74 9.94 15.93
CA ALA A 103 4.71 9.97 17.40
C ALA A 103 3.28 9.98 17.94
N ASP A 104 2.41 10.79 17.33
CA ASP A 104 0.99 10.88 17.64
C ASP A 104 0.17 10.67 16.36
N PRO A 105 -0.90 9.84 16.41
CA PRO A 105 -1.83 9.69 15.30
C PRO A 105 -2.38 11.03 14.81
N THR A 106 -2.77 11.08 13.53
CA THR A 106 -3.34 12.30 12.98
C THR A 106 -4.28 12.05 11.80
N ALA A 107 -5.26 12.93 11.65
CA ALA A 107 -6.04 13.11 10.42
C ALA A 107 -5.74 14.45 9.72
N VAL A 108 -4.68 15.17 10.12
CA VAL A 108 -4.32 16.48 9.57
C VAL A 108 -3.49 16.30 8.30
N GLY A 109 -4.02 16.78 7.16
CA GLY A 109 -3.38 16.64 5.84
C GLY A 109 -1.96 17.21 5.80
N GLN A 110 -1.74 18.38 6.42
CA GLN A 110 -0.41 18.98 6.52
C GLN A 110 0.63 18.10 7.23
N ARG A 111 0.25 17.43 8.33
CA ARG A 111 1.16 16.52 9.07
C ARG A 111 1.45 15.25 8.26
N ILE A 112 0.44 14.71 7.58
CA ILE A 112 0.58 13.55 6.68
C ILE A 112 1.49 13.91 5.51
N GLY A 113 1.29 15.08 4.90
CA GLY A 113 2.06 15.58 3.77
C GLY A 113 3.52 15.84 4.15
N ALA A 114 3.79 16.39 5.34
CA ALA A 114 5.16 16.55 5.82
C ALA A 114 5.89 15.20 5.92
N ALA A 115 5.29 14.20 6.58
CA ALA A 115 5.89 12.86 6.68
C ALA A 115 6.06 12.18 5.31
N ALA A 116 5.10 12.37 4.39
CA ALA A 116 5.20 11.86 3.03
C ALA A 116 6.37 12.50 2.27
N LEU A 117 6.54 13.81 2.37
CA LEU A 117 7.61 14.56 1.73
C LEU A 117 9.00 14.23 2.31
N ASP A 118 9.09 14.01 3.62
CA ASP A 118 10.34 13.56 4.27
C ASP A 118 10.78 12.21 3.71
N MET A 119 9.85 11.24 3.63
CA MET A 119 10.12 9.94 3.03
C MET A 119 10.46 10.05 1.54
N PHE A 120 9.75 10.90 0.79
CA PHE A 120 9.98 11.10 -0.64
C PHE A 120 11.36 11.74 -0.92
N GLY A 121 11.77 12.72 -0.12
CA GLY A 121 13.07 13.39 -0.24
C GLY A 121 14.26 12.46 0.02
N ALA A 122 14.05 11.35 0.73
CA ALA A 122 15.06 10.34 0.99
C ALA A 122 15.13 9.23 -0.09
N LEU A 123 14.27 9.28 -1.13
CA LEU A 123 14.29 8.29 -2.21
C LEU A 123 15.30 8.67 -3.29
N GLU A 124 16.08 7.67 -3.73
CA GLU A 124 16.78 7.75 -5.00
C GLU A 124 15.78 7.62 -6.15
N ARG A 125 15.78 8.59 -7.06
CA ARG A 125 14.88 8.65 -8.21
C ARG A 125 15.69 8.61 -9.50
N PRO A 126 16.01 7.40 -10.02
CA PRO A 126 16.78 7.26 -11.25
C PRO A 126 15.94 7.48 -12.52
N LEU A 127 14.60 7.56 -12.39
CA LEU A 127 13.65 7.66 -13.49
C LEU A 127 12.48 8.59 -13.11
N PRO A 128 11.78 9.16 -14.12
CA PRO A 128 10.52 9.88 -13.92
C PRO A 128 9.46 9.02 -13.23
N VAL A 129 8.56 9.68 -12.51
CA VAL A 129 7.49 9.08 -11.71
C VAL A 129 6.20 8.99 -12.51
N ARG A 130 5.60 7.81 -12.51
CA ARG A 130 4.33 7.48 -13.16
C ARG A 130 3.14 7.51 -12.19
N LEU A 131 3.37 7.14 -10.92
CA LEU A 131 2.37 7.12 -9.85
C LEU A 131 3.05 7.45 -8.51
#